data_AF-A0A7K6TUM2-F1
#
_entry.id   AF-A0A7K6TUM2-F1
#
_cell.length_a   1.000
_cell.length_b   1.000
_cell.length_c   1.000
_cell.angle_alpha   90.00
_cell.angle_beta   90.00
_cell.angle_gamma   90.00
#
_symmetry.space_group_name_H-M   'P 1'
#
loop_
_entity.id
_entity.type
_entity.pdbx_description
1 polymer ?
#
loop_
_entity_poly.entity_id
_entity_poly.type
_entity_poly.pdbx_seq_one_letter_code
_entity_poly.pdbx_strand_id
1 'polypeptide(L)'
;SPLTDDEQLKLNMVHYECVCEGMSCGNGDRCQGQQCFASLSINDGARVYQKGCFQVYEQGKMTCKTPPSPDQAVECCQGYLCNMNITAQLPSSKGRNMETLIIVILAPVIVLIVFSAVAVLIIRRIQKNHMERLNSRDAEYGTIEGLIASNVGDSTLADLLDHSCTSGSGSGLPFLVQRTVARQITLVECVGKGRYGEVWRGQWQGENVAVKIFSSRDEKSWFRETELYNTVLLRHENILGFIASDMTSRNSSTQLWLITHYHEMGSLYDYLQLTTLDTVSCLRIVLSIASGLAHLHIEIFGTQGKPAISHRDLKSKNILVKKNGQCCIADLGLAVMHSQSTNQLDVGNNPRVGTKRYMAPEVLDETIQADCFDSYKRVDIWAFGLVLWEVARRMVSNG
;
A
#
# COMPACT_ATOMS: atom_id res chain seq x y z
N SER A 1 41.13 30.95 -27.91
CA SER A 1 40.02 30.22 -27.26
C SER A 1 39.07 29.77 -28.34
N PRO A 2 38.73 28.47 -28.45
CA PRO A 2 37.73 28.05 -29.41
C PRO A 2 36.38 28.65 -29.00
N LEU A 3 35.61 29.06 -30.00
CA LEU A 3 34.25 29.55 -29.84
C LEU A 3 33.41 28.47 -29.15
N THR A 4 32.59 28.87 -28.19
CA THR A 4 31.70 28.00 -27.43
C THR A 4 30.65 27.36 -28.33
N ASP A 5 30.36 26.08 -28.08
CA ASP A 5 29.37 25.26 -28.79
C ASP A 5 27.95 25.86 -28.85
N ASP A 6 27.65 26.91 -28.06
CA ASP A 6 26.40 27.66 -28.12
C ASP A 6 26.25 28.56 -29.37
N GLU A 7 27.34 28.93 -30.06
CA GLU A 7 27.25 29.70 -31.31
C GLU A 7 27.09 28.81 -32.56
N GLN A 8 27.34 27.50 -32.45
CA GLN A 8 27.06 26.53 -33.52
C GLN A 8 25.60 26.08 -33.55
N LEU A 9 24.81 26.41 -32.52
CA LEU A 9 23.36 26.15 -32.45
C LEU A 9 22.48 27.28 -32.99
N LYS A 10 23.05 28.23 -33.75
CA LYS A 10 22.33 28.90 -34.85
C LYS A 10 22.19 27.91 -36.02
N LEU A 11 21.52 26.79 -35.75
CA LEU A 11 20.95 25.92 -36.77
C LEU A 11 20.19 26.81 -37.76
N ASN A 12 20.38 26.57 -39.05
CA ASN A 12 19.52 27.08 -40.13
C ASN A 12 18.04 26.98 -39.71
N MET A 13 17.47 28.06 -39.16
CA MET A 13 16.04 28.14 -38.90
C MET A 13 15.37 28.35 -40.25
N VAL A 14 15.05 27.24 -40.91
CA VAL A 14 14.34 27.26 -42.18
C VAL A 14 12.94 27.81 -41.93
N HIS A 15 12.70 29.03 -42.41
CA HIS A 15 11.38 29.61 -42.45
C HIS A 15 10.75 29.25 -43.81
N TYR A 16 9.51 28.78 -43.75
CA TYR A 16 8.70 28.50 -44.92
C TYR A 16 7.73 29.66 -45.14
N GLU A 17 7.50 29.99 -46.41
CA GLU A 17 6.38 30.83 -46.81
C GLU A 17 5.11 29.99 -46.83
N CYS A 18 4.06 30.42 -46.14
CA CYS A 18 2.79 29.73 -45.98
C CYS A 18 1.64 30.58 -46.53
N VAL A 19 0.56 29.95 -46.95
CA VAL A 19 -0.69 30.64 -47.26
C VAL A 19 -1.31 31.16 -45.96
N CYS A 20 -1.73 32.42 -45.94
CA CYS A 20 -2.42 33.04 -44.81
C CYS A 20 -3.85 33.42 -45.23
N GLU A 21 -4.84 32.78 -44.61
CA GLU A 21 -6.26 33.03 -44.86
C GLU A 21 -6.99 33.13 -43.51
N GLY A 22 -7.77 34.21 -43.31
CA GLY A 22 -8.58 34.41 -42.11
C GLY A 22 -8.21 35.66 -41.31
N MET A 23 -8.84 35.81 -40.14
CA MET A 23 -8.78 37.02 -39.32
C MET A 23 -7.36 37.38 -38.84
N SER A 24 -6.49 36.39 -38.73
CA SER A 24 -5.12 36.52 -38.23
C SER A 24 -4.13 37.11 -39.25
N CYS A 25 -4.54 37.23 -40.52
CA CYS A 25 -3.65 37.50 -41.65
C CYS A 25 -3.56 38.96 -42.10
N GLY A 26 -4.32 39.88 -41.48
CA GLY A 26 -4.34 41.29 -41.88
C GLY A 26 -4.65 41.45 -43.38
N ASN A 27 -3.87 42.29 -44.08
CA ASN A 27 -3.97 42.51 -45.54
C ASN A 27 -3.03 41.60 -46.36
N GLY A 28 -2.38 40.61 -45.74
CA GLY A 28 -1.38 39.77 -46.39
C GLY A 28 -1.87 38.35 -46.64
N ASP A 29 -1.73 37.88 -47.88
CA ASP A 29 -2.14 36.54 -48.32
C ASP A 29 -1.12 35.46 -47.91
N ARG A 30 0.01 35.89 -47.33
CA ARG A 30 1.18 35.06 -47.05
C ARG A 30 1.79 35.41 -45.71
N CYS A 31 2.37 34.42 -45.05
CA CYS A 31 3.15 34.62 -43.85
C CYS A 31 4.39 33.72 -43.84
N GLN A 32 5.43 34.11 -43.11
CA GLN A 32 6.66 33.32 -42.97
C GLN A 32 6.78 32.76 -41.56
N GLY A 33 7.05 31.46 -41.43
CA GLY A 33 7.20 30.78 -40.14
C GLY A 33 7.87 29.41 -40.27
N GLN A 34 8.14 28.75 -39.16
CA GLN A 34 8.81 27.44 -39.13
C GLN A 34 7.87 26.27 -39.47
N GLN A 35 6.55 26.50 -39.46
CA GLN A 35 5.53 25.51 -39.77
C GLN A 35 4.24 26.18 -40.25
N CYS A 36 3.58 25.62 -41.26
CA CYS A 36 2.28 26.09 -41.75
C CYS A 36 1.13 25.29 -41.12
N PHE A 37 -0.06 25.88 -41.04
CA PHE A 37 -1.28 25.18 -40.60
C PHE A 37 -2.49 25.52 -41.45
N ALA A 38 -3.49 24.64 -41.39
CA ALA A 38 -4.87 24.86 -41.79
C ALA A 38 -5.79 24.35 -40.68
N SER A 39 -6.78 25.13 -40.26
CA SER A 39 -7.70 24.79 -39.19
C SER A 39 -9.15 25.03 -39.57
N LEU A 40 -10.03 24.27 -38.93
CA LEU A 40 -11.47 24.41 -38.98
C LEU A 40 -11.97 24.44 -37.54
N SER A 41 -12.66 25.50 -37.16
CA SER A 41 -13.36 25.60 -35.87
C SER A 41 -14.83 25.98 -36.05
N ILE A 42 -15.67 25.60 -35.08
CA ILE A 42 -17.05 26.05 -34.98
C ILE A 42 -17.12 27.15 -33.92
N ASN A 43 -17.45 28.38 -34.32
CA ASN A 43 -17.67 29.50 -33.42
C ASN A 43 -19.13 29.96 -33.58
N ASP A 44 -19.92 29.93 -32.51
CA ASP A 44 -21.35 30.27 -32.51
C ASP A 44 -22.17 29.56 -33.61
N GLY A 45 -21.81 28.31 -33.91
CA GLY A 45 -22.45 27.50 -34.95
C GLY A 45 -21.98 27.76 -36.38
N ALA A 46 -21.14 28.78 -36.61
CA ALA A 46 -20.53 29.07 -37.90
C ALA A 46 -19.18 28.37 -38.05
N ARG A 47 -18.92 27.80 -39.23
CA ARG A 47 -17.63 27.20 -39.57
C ARG A 47 -16.63 28.28 -39.94
N VAL A 48 -15.52 28.35 -39.22
CA VAL A 48 -14.43 29.28 -39.47
C VAL A 48 -13.22 28.50 -39.97
N TYR A 49 -12.80 28.78 -41.20
CA TYR A 49 -11.59 28.23 -41.80
C TYR A 49 -10.44 29.22 -41.65
N GLN A 50 -9.27 28.75 -41.23
CA GLN A 50 -8.08 29.58 -41.11
C GLN A 50 -6.84 28.86 -41.63
N LYS A 51 -5.92 29.61 -42.22
CA LYS A 51 -4.58 29.16 -42.60
C LYS A 51 -3.55 30.18 -42.14
N GLY A 52 -2.37 29.71 -41.77
CA GLY A 52 -1.28 30.60 -41.37
C GLY A 52 -0.01 29.83 -41.04
N CYS A 53 0.87 30.47 -40.25
CA CYS A 53 2.17 29.94 -39.89
C CYS A 53 2.52 30.22 -38.43
N PHE A 54 3.27 29.29 -37.84
CA PHE A 54 3.84 29.45 -36.50
C PHE A 54 5.26 30.00 -36.62
N GLN A 55 5.54 31.10 -35.91
CA GLN A 55 6.87 31.70 -35.85
C GLN A 55 7.85 30.82 -35.07
N VAL A 56 7.36 30.11 -34.05
CA VAL A 56 8.16 29.26 -33.16
C VAL A 56 7.71 27.80 -33.28
N TYR A 57 8.65 26.89 -33.56
CA TYR A 57 8.36 25.46 -33.73
C TYR A 57 7.63 24.82 -32.54
N GLU A 58 7.98 25.16 -31.29
CA GLU A 58 7.30 24.62 -30.10
C GLU A 58 5.81 25.02 -30.02
N GLN A 59 5.43 26.20 -30.52
CA GLN A 59 4.03 26.62 -30.58
C GLN A 59 3.23 25.81 -31.61
N GLY A 60 3.85 25.51 -32.76
CA GLY A 60 3.28 24.61 -33.75
C GLY A 60 3.11 23.21 -33.19
N LYS A 61 4.13 22.67 -32.53
CA LYS A 61 4.13 21.31 -31.97
C LYS A 61 3.01 21.07 -30.95
N MET A 62 2.67 22.05 -30.09
CA MET A 62 1.53 21.91 -29.17
C MET A 62 0.19 21.88 -29.92
N THR A 63 0.01 22.77 -30.89
CA THR A 63 -1.26 22.92 -31.60
C THR A 63 -1.51 21.74 -32.56
N CYS A 64 -0.49 21.35 -33.32
CA CYS A 64 -0.57 20.29 -34.34
C CYS A 64 -0.64 18.87 -33.76
N LYS A 65 -0.29 18.68 -32.47
CA LYS A 65 -0.41 17.38 -31.78
C LYS A 65 -1.72 17.23 -31.01
N THR A 66 -2.57 18.26 -30.99
CA THR A 66 -3.86 18.18 -30.31
C THR A 66 -4.82 17.35 -31.17
N PRO A 67 -5.41 16.26 -30.64
CA PRO A 67 -6.34 15.44 -31.41
C PRO A 67 -7.59 16.25 -31.80
N PRO A 68 -8.17 16.00 -32.99
CA PRO A 68 -9.33 16.76 -33.45
C PRO A 68 -10.53 16.52 -32.53
N SER A 69 -11.18 17.61 -32.12
CA SER A 69 -12.41 17.60 -31.34
C SER A 69 -13.63 17.73 -32.26
N PRO A 70 -14.85 17.50 -31.76
CA PRO A 70 -16.08 17.74 -32.53
C PRO A 70 -16.21 19.17 -33.07
N ASP A 71 -15.55 20.14 -32.42
CA ASP A 71 -15.69 21.57 -32.71
C ASP A 71 -14.42 22.21 -33.29
N GLN A 72 -13.28 21.51 -33.32
CA GLN A 72 -12.02 22.02 -33.83
C GLN A 72 -11.11 20.92 -34.40
N ALA A 73 -10.57 21.15 -35.59
CA ALA A 73 -9.53 20.33 -36.19
C ALA A 73 -8.41 21.22 -36.74
N VAL A 74 -7.15 20.80 -36.57
CA VAL A 74 -5.97 21.52 -37.05
C VAL A 74 -5.04 20.53 -37.75
N GLU A 75 -4.63 20.87 -38.96
CA GLU A 75 -3.68 20.11 -39.78
C GLU A 75 -2.45 20.98 -40.06
N CYS A 76 -1.25 20.41 -39.92
CA CYS A 76 -0.01 21.17 -40.05
C CYS A 76 0.98 20.50 -40.99
N CYS A 77 1.80 21.32 -41.66
CA CYS A 77 2.80 20.86 -42.61
C CYS A 77 4.05 21.76 -42.58
N GLN A 78 5.13 21.26 -43.19
CA GLN A 78 6.38 22.00 -43.36
C GLN A 78 6.76 21.99 -44.84
N GLY A 79 7.13 23.16 -45.39
CA GLY A 79 7.47 23.32 -46.80
C GLY A 79 6.88 24.59 -47.41
N TYR A 80 7.40 24.98 -48.58
CA TYR A 80 6.93 26.14 -49.33
C TYR A 80 5.46 25.98 -49.73
N LEU A 81 4.60 26.88 -49.24
CA LEU A 81 3.15 26.94 -49.46
C LEU A 81 2.43 25.60 -49.23
N CYS A 82 2.93 24.77 -48.31
CA CYS A 82 2.44 23.40 -48.13
C CYS A 82 0.97 23.32 -47.68
N ASN A 83 0.47 24.38 -47.03
CA ASN A 83 -0.91 24.45 -46.54
C ASN A 83 -1.92 24.94 -47.60
N MET A 84 -1.48 25.17 -48.84
CA MET A 84 -2.38 25.63 -49.92
C MET A 84 -3.52 24.65 -50.20
N ASN A 85 -3.23 23.34 -50.21
CA ASN A 85 -4.19 22.26 -50.50
C ASN A 85 -4.67 21.48 -49.26
N ILE A 86 -4.33 21.94 -48.05
CA ILE A 86 -4.74 21.26 -46.81
C ILE A 86 -6.04 21.89 -46.31
N THR A 87 -7.03 21.05 -46.01
CA THR A 87 -8.29 21.46 -45.40
C THR A 87 -8.57 20.57 -44.19
N ALA A 88 -8.68 21.16 -43.00
CA ALA A 88 -9.02 20.42 -41.80
C ALA A 88 -10.47 19.92 -41.84
N GLN A 89 -10.72 18.70 -41.37
CA GLN A 89 -12.04 18.07 -41.31
C GLN A 89 -12.38 17.64 -39.88
N LEU A 90 -13.62 17.90 -39.46
CA LEU A 90 -14.10 17.46 -38.15
C LEU A 90 -14.42 15.95 -38.17
N PRO A 91 -14.20 15.22 -37.06
CA PRO A 91 -14.47 13.80 -36.99
C PRO A 91 -15.97 13.52 -37.17
N SER A 92 -16.33 12.81 -38.24
CA SER A 92 -17.71 12.40 -38.50
C SER A 92 -18.16 11.36 -37.48
N SER A 93 -19.11 11.71 -36.60
CA SER A 93 -19.81 10.76 -35.74
C SER A 93 -20.63 9.78 -36.59
N LYS A 94 -20.04 8.65 -36.97
CA LYS A 94 -20.82 7.48 -37.41
C LYS A 94 -21.35 6.80 -36.14
N GLY A 95 -22.63 7.01 -35.86
CA GLY A 95 -23.36 6.32 -34.81
C GLY A 95 -23.18 4.81 -34.93
N ARG A 96 -22.57 4.19 -33.93
CA ARG A 96 -22.56 2.73 -33.79
C ARG A 96 -23.93 2.32 -33.24
N ASN A 97 -24.64 1.45 -33.96
CA ASN A 97 -25.98 0.98 -33.58
C ASN A 97 -25.96 0.37 -32.17
N MET A 98 -26.80 0.92 -31.28
CA MET A 98 -26.95 0.55 -29.86
C MET A 98 -27.13 -0.97 -29.66
N GLU A 99 -27.79 -1.66 -30.59
CA GLU A 99 -28.04 -3.10 -30.52
C GLU A 99 -26.76 -3.95 -30.55
N THR A 100 -25.75 -3.56 -31.33
CA THR A 100 -24.49 -4.30 -31.41
C THR A 100 -23.67 -4.15 -30.13
N LEU A 101 -23.77 -2.99 -29.47
CA LEU A 101 -23.07 -2.73 -28.21
C LEU A 101 -23.67 -3.56 -27.05
N ILE A 102 -24.99 -3.67 -27.01
CA ILE A 102 -25.71 -4.46 -26.01
C ILE A 102 -25.32 -5.94 -26.11
N ILE A 103 -25.27 -6.51 -27.32
CA ILE A 103 -24.90 -7.92 -27.54
C ILE A 103 -23.45 -8.19 -27.12
N VAL A 104 -22.52 -7.29 -27.47
CA VAL A 104 -21.09 -7.44 -27.14
C VAL A 104 -20.82 -7.36 -25.64
N ILE A 105 -21.64 -6.62 -24.87
CA ILE A 105 -21.48 -6.50 -23.42
C ILE A 105 -22.21 -7.62 -22.67
N LEU A 106 -23.45 -7.95 -23.04
CA LEU A 106 -24.24 -8.95 -22.30
C LEU A 106 -23.78 -10.39 -22.53
N ALA A 107 -23.35 -10.74 -23.74
CA ALA A 107 -22.92 -12.11 -24.05
C ALA A 107 -21.75 -12.61 -23.16
N PRO A 108 -20.64 -11.87 -22.99
CA PRO A 108 -19.55 -12.32 -22.11
C PRO A 108 -19.93 -12.31 -20.63
N VAL A 109 -20.81 -11.41 -20.18
CA VAL A 109 -21.30 -11.37 -18.79
C VAL A 109 -22.11 -12.63 -18.47
N ILE A 110 -23.00 -13.04 -19.37
CA ILE A 110 -23.80 -14.27 -19.20
C ILE A 110 -22.88 -15.50 -19.16
N VAL A 111 -21.87 -15.55 -20.04
CA VAL A 111 -20.88 -16.64 -20.06
C VAL A 111 -20.11 -16.70 -18.73
N LEU A 112 -19.68 -15.56 -18.18
CA LEU A 112 -19.00 -15.49 -16.89
C LEU A 112 -19.89 -15.93 -15.72
N ILE A 113 -21.19 -15.59 -15.76
CA ILE A 113 -22.16 -16.04 -14.74
C ILE A 113 -22.32 -17.57 -14.80
N VAL A 114 -22.42 -18.14 -16.00
CA VAL A 114 -22.52 -19.61 -16.16
C VAL A 114 -21.23 -20.31 -15.68
N PHE A 115 -20.05 -19.80 -16.06
CA PHE A 115 -18.78 -20.36 -15.58
C PHE A 115 -18.61 -20.26 -14.06
N SER A 116 -19.00 -19.14 -13.46
CA SER A 116 -18.94 -18.99 -12.00
C SER A 116 -19.93 -19.93 -11.28
N ALA A 117 -21.15 -20.11 -11.81
CA ALA A 117 -22.11 -21.07 -11.27
C ALA A 117 -21.60 -22.52 -11.36
N VAL A 118 -21.02 -22.91 -12.50
CA VAL A 118 -20.41 -24.24 -12.69
C VAL A 118 -19.21 -24.43 -11.74
N ALA A 119 -18.35 -23.42 -11.58
CA ALA A 119 -17.24 -23.46 -10.63
C ALA A 119 -17.73 -23.65 -9.19
N VAL A 120 -18.78 -22.93 -8.77
CA VAL A 120 -19.39 -23.09 -7.44
C VAL A 120 -19.96 -24.49 -7.26
N LEU A 121 -20.62 -25.06 -8.27
CA LEU A 121 -21.14 -26.43 -8.21
C LEU A 121 -20.02 -27.47 -8.13
N ILE A 122 -18.92 -27.29 -8.86
CA ILE A 122 -17.73 -28.14 -8.78
C ILE A 122 -17.08 -28.02 -7.40
N ILE A 123 -16.89 -26.81 -6.87
CA ILE A 123 -16.33 -26.58 -5.53
C ILE A 123 -17.23 -27.24 -4.48
N ARG A 124 -18.54 -27.07 -4.55
CA ARG A 124 -19.49 -27.73 -3.64
C ARG A 124 -19.43 -29.25 -3.73
N ARG A 125 -19.28 -29.81 -4.94
CA ARG A 125 -19.15 -31.25 -5.14
C ARG A 125 -17.82 -31.80 -4.63
N ILE A 126 -16.73 -31.05 -4.81
CA ILE A 126 -15.41 -31.39 -4.25
C ILE A 126 -15.45 -31.30 -2.73
N GLN A 127 -16.01 -30.24 -2.15
CA GLN A 127 -16.18 -30.08 -0.70
C GLN A 127 -17.03 -31.22 -0.11
N LYS A 128 -18.14 -31.58 -0.76
CA LYS A 128 -18.99 -32.70 -0.32
C LYS A 128 -18.23 -34.03 -0.37
N ASN A 129 -17.54 -34.34 -1.47
CA ASN A 129 -16.72 -35.54 -1.59
C ASN A 129 -15.55 -35.56 -0.59
N HIS A 130 -15.00 -34.39 -0.23
CA HIS A 130 -13.93 -34.27 0.76
C HIS A 130 -14.45 -34.48 2.19
N MET A 131 -15.66 -33.98 2.48
CA MET A 131 -16.37 -34.18 3.75
C MET A 131 -16.73 -35.66 3.96
N GLU A 132 -17.23 -36.33 2.91
CA GLU A 132 -17.54 -37.77 2.96
C GLU A 132 -16.29 -38.64 3.21
N ARG A 133 -15.11 -38.24 2.69
CA ARG A 133 -13.82 -38.90 2.97
C ARG A 133 -13.25 -38.62 4.37
N LEU A 134 -13.63 -37.51 5.00
CA LEU A 134 -13.27 -37.19 6.38
C LEU A 134 -14.16 -37.97 7.36
N ASN A 135 -15.47 -38.02 7.12
CA ASN A 135 -16.40 -38.83 7.93
C ASN A 135 -16.08 -40.34 7.88
N SER A 136 -15.61 -40.86 6.74
CA SER A 136 -15.17 -42.26 6.67
C SER A 136 -13.89 -42.55 7.47
N ARG A 137 -13.08 -41.52 7.73
CA ARG A 137 -11.87 -41.62 8.56
C ARG A 137 -12.17 -41.45 10.06
N ASP A 138 -13.19 -40.67 10.40
CA ASP A 138 -13.65 -40.53 11.79
C ASP A 138 -14.36 -41.80 12.31
N ALA A 139 -14.99 -42.58 11.43
CA ALA A 139 -15.57 -43.88 11.80
C ALA A 139 -14.52 -44.94 12.18
N GLU A 140 -13.26 -44.78 11.76
CA GLU A 140 -12.17 -45.72 12.02
C GLU A 140 -11.37 -45.36 13.30
N TYR A 141 -11.60 -44.19 13.90
CA TYR A 141 -10.87 -43.71 15.08
C TYR A 141 -11.74 -43.44 16.32
N GLY A 142 -13.06 -43.66 16.22
CA GLY A 142 -14.04 -43.33 17.26
C GLY A 142 -14.22 -44.38 18.35
N THR A 143 -13.20 -44.64 19.17
CA THR A 143 -13.39 -45.24 20.51
C THR A 143 -12.35 -44.70 21.51
N ILE A 144 -12.42 -43.43 21.90
CA ILE A 144 -12.03 -42.99 23.25
C ILE A 144 -13.04 -41.94 23.71
N GLU A 145 -13.70 -42.25 24.82
CA GLU A 145 -14.72 -41.43 25.48
C GLU A 145 -14.19 -40.09 25.99
N GLY A 146 -15.10 -39.11 25.99
CA GLY A 146 -15.26 -38.20 27.13
C GLY A 146 -14.50 -36.89 27.04
N LEU A 147 -15.17 -35.84 26.54
CA LEU A 147 -15.45 -34.63 27.30
C LEU A 147 -16.41 -33.71 26.54
N ILE A 148 -17.62 -33.67 27.09
CA ILE A 148 -18.71 -32.68 27.01
C ILE A 148 -18.34 -31.38 26.27
N ALA A 149 -18.99 -31.15 25.12
CA ALA A 149 -19.12 -29.83 24.52
C ALA A 149 -20.14 -29.01 25.33
N SER A 150 -19.70 -27.96 26.01
CA SER A 150 -20.57 -26.89 26.49
C SER A 150 -20.58 -25.75 25.48
N ASN A 151 -21.77 -25.36 25.04
CA ASN A 151 -22.00 -24.14 24.28
C ASN A 151 -21.82 -22.94 25.22
N VAL A 152 -20.71 -22.19 25.10
CA VAL A 152 -20.56 -20.88 25.74
C VAL A 152 -19.74 -19.97 24.83
N GLY A 153 -20.34 -18.86 24.41
CA GLY A 153 -19.64 -17.76 23.76
C GLY A 153 -18.71 -17.04 24.73
N ASP A 154 -17.79 -16.28 24.16
CA ASP A 154 -16.77 -15.44 24.80
C ASP A 154 -15.44 -16.16 25.16
N SER A 155 -14.50 -16.06 24.20
CA SER A 155 -13.06 -15.75 24.37
C SER A 155 -12.29 -16.33 25.56
N THR A 156 -12.52 -17.60 25.93
CA THR A 156 -11.84 -18.24 27.06
C THR A 156 -10.32 -18.36 26.89
N LEU A 157 -9.77 -18.41 25.67
CA LEU A 157 -8.31 -18.49 25.49
C LEU A 157 -7.60 -17.13 25.60
N ALA A 158 -8.23 -16.03 25.16
CA ALA A 158 -7.70 -14.69 25.37
C ALA A 158 -7.64 -14.36 26.87
N ASP A 159 -8.71 -14.70 27.61
CA ASP A 159 -8.74 -14.57 29.07
C ASP A 159 -7.78 -15.54 29.77
N LEU A 160 -7.54 -16.75 29.24
CA LEU A 160 -6.51 -17.65 29.77
C LEU A 160 -5.08 -17.15 29.50
N LEU A 161 -4.83 -16.48 28.37
CA LEU A 161 -3.54 -15.84 28.06
C LEU A 161 -3.31 -14.54 28.85
N ASP A 162 -4.39 -13.88 29.30
CA ASP A 162 -4.33 -12.74 30.22
C ASP A 162 -4.32 -13.16 31.70
N HIS A 163 -4.92 -14.30 32.08
CA HIS A 163 -4.88 -14.82 33.47
C HIS A 163 -3.74 -15.80 33.75
N SER A 164 -2.96 -16.23 32.75
CA SER A 164 -1.66 -16.89 32.95
C SER A 164 -0.56 -15.92 33.42
N CYS A 165 -0.95 -14.89 34.18
CA CYS A 165 -0.09 -13.94 34.87
C CYS A 165 0.67 -14.64 36.00
N THR A 166 1.78 -15.29 35.67
CA THR A 166 2.84 -15.53 36.65
C THR A 166 3.65 -14.24 36.78
N SER A 167 3.73 -13.73 38.00
CA SER A 167 4.72 -12.75 38.42
C SER A 167 6.13 -13.23 38.05
N GLY A 168 6.77 -12.59 37.07
CA GLY A 168 8.21 -12.73 36.85
C GLY A 168 8.66 -12.87 35.39
N SER A 169 9.17 -11.76 34.84
CA SER A 169 10.33 -11.69 33.94
C SER A 169 10.28 -12.26 32.51
N GLY A 170 9.14 -12.53 31.89
CA GLY A 170 9.12 -12.92 30.46
C GLY A 170 7.82 -12.57 29.73
N SER A 171 7.93 -11.91 28.58
CA SER A 171 6.83 -11.36 27.77
C SER A 171 5.96 -12.41 27.04
N GLY A 172 6.08 -13.71 27.35
CA GLY A 172 5.39 -14.79 26.65
C GLY A 172 5.49 -16.13 27.39
N LEU A 173 4.81 -17.16 26.85
CA LEU A 173 4.77 -18.51 27.42
C LEU A 173 6.18 -19.01 27.83
N PRO A 174 6.29 -19.79 28.93
CA PRO A 174 7.55 -20.34 29.38
C PRO A 174 8.24 -21.17 28.28
N PHE A 175 9.57 -21.07 28.26
CA PHE A 175 10.57 -21.49 27.27
C PHE A 175 10.51 -22.94 26.71
N LEU A 176 9.52 -23.75 27.05
CA LEU A 176 9.47 -25.17 26.70
C LEU A 176 8.74 -25.51 25.39
N VAL A 177 8.01 -24.58 24.76
CA VAL A 177 7.23 -24.89 23.53
C VAL A 177 7.32 -23.80 22.45
N GLN A 178 8.48 -23.13 22.25
CA GLN A 178 8.65 -22.28 21.06
C GLN A 178 8.86 -23.10 19.79
N ARG A 179 9.62 -24.21 19.88
CA ARG A 179 9.74 -25.18 18.79
C ARG A 179 8.49 -26.05 18.80
N THR A 180 7.80 -26.11 17.66
CA THR A 180 6.59 -26.91 17.34
C THR A 180 5.26 -26.14 17.25
N VAL A 181 5.19 -24.86 17.60
CA VAL A 181 3.95 -24.07 17.43
C VAL A 181 3.54 -24.04 15.96
N ALA A 182 4.51 -23.89 15.04
CA ALA A 182 4.23 -23.88 13.60
C ALA A 182 3.64 -25.21 13.07
N ARG A 183 3.86 -26.33 13.77
CA ARG A 183 3.28 -27.63 13.39
C ARG A 183 1.80 -27.74 13.74
N GLN A 184 1.36 -27.00 14.76
CA GLN A 184 -0.02 -27.00 15.23
C GLN A 184 -0.88 -25.94 14.53
N ILE A 185 -0.26 -25.05 13.76
CA ILE A 185 -0.95 -23.99 13.04
C ILE A 185 -1.31 -24.44 11.62
N THR A 186 -2.59 -24.27 11.29
CA THR A 186 -3.09 -24.41 9.92
C THR A 186 -3.19 -23.04 9.27
N LEU A 187 -2.47 -22.80 8.18
CA LEU A 187 -2.59 -21.58 7.39
C LEU A 187 -3.92 -21.60 6.63
N VAL A 188 -4.68 -20.51 6.70
CA VAL A 188 -6.03 -20.41 6.12
C VAL A 188 -6.01 -19.54 4.86
N GLU A 189 -5.62 -18.27 5.00
CA GLU A 189 -5.59 -17.33 3.87
C GLU A 189 -4.44 -16.33 3.99
N CYS A 190 -3.94 -15.86 2.85
CA CYS A 190 -2.94 -14.80 2.80
C CYS A 190 -3.64 -13.44 2.96
N VAL A 191 -3.33 -12.72 4.03
CA VAL A 191 -3.96 -11.43 4.38
C VAL A 191 -3.12 -10.24 3.93
N GLY A 192 -1.84 -10.44 3.62
CA GLY A 192 -0.98 -9.36 3.13
C GLY A 192 0.37 -9.85 2.63
N LYS A 193 1.00 -9.04 1.77
CA LYS A 193 2.39 -9.22 1.37
C LYS A 193 3.19 -8.00 1.85
N GLY A 194 4.12 -8.24 2.75
CA GLY A 194 5.02 -7.23 3.31
C GLY A 194 6.36 -7.19 2.56
N ARG A 195 7.27 -6.35 3.06
CA ARG A 195 8.62 -6.20 2.50
C ARG A 195 9.46 -7.48 2.58
N TYR A 196 9.31 -8.23 3.68
CA TYR A 196 10.18 -9.35 4.04
C TYR A 196 9.49 -10.71 3.98
N GLY A 197 8.21 -10.75 3.56
CA GLY A 197 7.43 -11.97 3.64
C GLY A 197 5.93 -11.77 3.44
N GLU A 198 5.21 -12.88 3.50
CA GLU A 198 3.75 -12.91 3.43
C GLU A 198 3.16 -13.05 4.83
N VAL A 199 2.05 -12.37 5.09
CA VAL A 199 1.28 -12.51 6.32
C VAL A 199 0.05 -13.34 6.01
N TRP A 200 -0.16 -14.37 6.82
CA TRP A 200 -1.25 -15.31 6.69
C TRP A 200 -2.12 -15.27 7.94
N ARG A 201 -3.43 -15.40 7.79
CA ARG A 201 -4.29 -15.83 8.89
C ARG A 201 -4.11 -17.32 9.07
N GLY A 202 -3.78 -17.74 10.29
CA GLY A 202 -3.68 -19.13 10.70
C GLY A 202 -4.70 -19.45 11.79
N GLN A 203 -4.97 -20.74 11.95
CA GLN A 203 -5.78 -21.27 13.04
C GLN A 203 -4.88 -22.04 14.01
N TRP A 204 -4.93 -21.70 15.30
CA TRP A 204 -4.22 -22.40 16.37
C TRP A 204 -5.18 -22.64 17.53
N GLN A 205 -5.39 -23.90 17.92
CA GLN A 205 -6.28 -24.27 19.04
C GLN A 205 -7.69 -23.64 18.97
N GLY A 206 -8.25 -23.48 17.76
CA GLY A 206 -9.57 -22.86 17.58
C GLY A 206 -9.57 -21.32 17.54
N GLU A 207 -8.41 -20.67 17.71
CA GLU A 207 -8.27 -19.21 17.66
C GLU A 207 -7.51 -18.73 16.40
N ASN A 208 -7.83 -17.50 15.96
CA ASN A 208 -7.17 -16.86 14.83
C ASN A 208 -5.81 -16.25 15.24
N VAL A 209 -4.76 -16.57 14.49
CA VAL A 209 -3.42 -16.00 14.65
C VAL A 209 -2.91 -15.39 13.34
N ALA A 210 -2.05 -14.38 13.43
CA ALA A 210 -1.35 -13.84 12.28
C ALA A 210 0.05 -14.46 12.20
N VAL A 211 0.37 -15.04 11.05
CA VAL A 211 1.65 -15.71 10.78
C VAL A 211 2.39 -14.95 9.69
N LYS A 212 3.45 -14.23 10.05
CA LYS A 212 4.37 -13.61 9.10
C LYS A 212 5.45 -14.63 8.74
N ILE A 213 5.49 -15.01 7.46
CA ILE A 213 6.38 -16.04 6.92
C ILE A 213 7.52 -15.36 6.17
N PHE A 214 8.74 -15.54 6.65
CA PHE A 214 9.95 -15.04 6.02
C PHE A 214 10.66 -16.16 5.25
N SER A 215 11.31 -15.77 4.16
CA SER A 215 12.27 -16.64 3.48
C SER A 215 13.51 -16.84 4.35
N SER A 216 14.20 -17.97 4.19
CA SER A 216 15.53 -18.18 4.79
C SER A 216 16.55 -17.11 4.38
N ARG A 217 16.33 -16.41 3.26
CA ARG A 217 17.16 -15.27 2.83
C ARG A 217 17.01 -14.02 3.72
N ASP A 218 15.88 -13.91 4.41
CA ASP A 218 15.50 -12.77 5.26
C ASP A 218 15.66 -13.11 6.76
N GLU A 219 16.50 -14.10 7.10
CA GLU A 219 16.73 -14.56 8.48
C GLU A 219 17.13 -13.43 9.44
N LYS A 220 17.97 -12.49 8.99
CA LYS A 220 18.36 -11.34 9.82
C LYS A 220 17.17 -10.46 10.20
N SER A 221 16.22 -10.27 9.28
CA SER A 221 15.01 -9.48 9.52
C SER A 221 14.07 -10.20 10.50
N TRP A 222 13.86 -11.51 10.31
CA TRP A 222 13.09 -12.34 11.23
C TRP A 222 13.71 -12.37 12.63
N PHE A 223 15.03 -12.54 12.72
CA PHE A 223 15.76 -12.57 13.99
C PHE A 223 15.63 -11.24 14.74
N ARG A 224 15.88 -10.11 14.06
CA ARG A 224 15.75 -8.77 14.67
C ARG A 224 14.34 -8.51 15.18
N GLU A 225 13.32 -8.83 14.39
CA GLU A 225 11.93 -8.62 14.79
C GLU A 225 11.54 -9.56 15.96
N THR A 226 12.01 -10.80 15.95
CA THR A 226 11.83 -11.76 17.06
C THR A 226 12.52 -11.30 18.34
N GLU A 227 13.75 -10.80 18.24
CA GLU A 227 14.52 -10.26 19.38
C GLU A 227 13.79 -9.08 20.01
N LEU A 228 13.31 -8.14 19.18
CA LEU A 228 12.53 -7.00 19.63
C LEU A 228 11.26 -7.45 20.36
N TYR A 229 10.46 -8.33 19.75
CA TYR A 229 9.24 -8.82 20.41
C TYR A 229 9.49 -9.57 21.73
N ASN A 230 10.65 -10.21 21.87
CA ASN A 230 11.07 -10.86 23.12
C ASN A 230 11.69 -9.89 24.14
N THR A 231 11.79 -8.59 23.84
CA THR A 231 12.30 -7.59 24.78
C THR A 231 11.43 -7.56 26.05
N VAL A 232 12.09 -7.52 27.20
CA VAL A 232 11.42 -7.50 28.50
C VAL A 232 10.60 -6.22 28.65
N LEU A 233 9.39 -6.34 29.20
CA LEU A 233 8.43 -5.24 29.37
C LEU A 233 7.98 -4.56 28.06
N LEU A 234 8.21 -5.17 26.89
CA LEU A 234 7.68 -4.63 25.63
C LEU A 234 6.15 -4.79 25.51
N ARG A 235 5.58 -5.85 26.11
CA ARG A 235 4.14 -6.14 26.04
C ARG A 235 3.34 -4.94 26.58
N HIS A 236 2.43 -4.44 25.75
CA HIS A 236 1.57 -3.29 26.04
C HIS A 236 0.29 -3.41 25.21
N GLU A 237 -0.83 -2.88 25.69
CA GLU A 237 -2.11 -3.00 24.98
C GLU A 237 -2.02 -2.47 23.54
N ASN A 238 -1.28 -1.39 23.30
CA ASN A 238 -1.15 -0.77 21.98
C ASN A 238 0.12 -1.18 21.21
N ILE A 239 0.72 -2.31 21.55
CA ILE A 239 1.76 -2.99 20.76
C ILE A 239 1.23 -4.36 20.37
N LEU A 240 1.48 -4.80 19.13
CA LEU A 240 0.99 -6.07 18.64
C LEU A 240 1.46 -7.23 19.54
N GLY A 241 0.51 -8.04 20.00
CA GLY A 241 0.78 -9.17 20.88
C GLY A 241 1.57 -10.27 20.16
N PHE A 242 2.83 -10.43 20.57
CA PHE A 242 3.68 -11.54 20.14
C PHE A 242 3.27 -12.83 20.86
N ILE A 243 3.20 -13.93 20.11
CA ILE A 243 2.88 -15.25 20.65
C ILE A 243 4.15 -16.13 20.63
N ALA A 244 4.74 -16.31 19.46
CA ALA A 244 5.87 -17.19 19.26
C ALA A 244 6.63 -16.87 17.96
N SER A 245 7.85 -17.40 17.87
CA SER A 245 8.63 -17.48 16.65
C SER A 245 9.08 -18.92 16.46
N ASP A 246 9.01 -19.46 15.24
CA ASP A 246 9.36 -20.85 14.99
C ASP A 246 9.99 -21.01 13.59
N MET A 247 10.74 -22.09 13.38
CA MET A 247 11.35 -22.43 12.10
C MET A 247 10.76 -23.74 11.63
N THR A 248 10.18 -23.75 10.43
CA THR A 248 9.51 -24.92 9.86
C THR A 248 10.01 -25.21 8.45
N SER A 249 9.99 -26.48 8.05
CA SER A 249 10.27 -26.90 6.68
C SER A 249 8.95 -27.30 6.02
N ARG A 250 8.53 -26.53 5.01
CA ARG A 250 7.36 -26.85 4.17
C ARG A 250 7.76 -26.73 2.69
N ASN A 251 7.23 -27.62 1.86
CA ASN A 251 7.47 -27.61 0.40
C ASN A 251 8.96 -27.58 0.03
N SER A 252 9.79 -28.33 0.76
CA SER A 252 11.26 -28.37 0.57
C SER A 252 11.96 -27.02 0.76
N SER A 253 11.35 -26.09 1.51
CA SER A 253 11.90 -24.78 1.84
C SER A 253 11.82 -24.53 3.35
N THR A 254 12.89 -23.99 3.93
CA THR A 254 12.89 -23.49 5.30
C THR A 254 12.14 -22.17 5.35
N GLN A 255 11.12 -22.11 6.19
CA GLN A 255 10.30 -20.95 6.46
C GLN A 255 10.49 -20.52 7.91
N LEU A 256 10.68 -19.22 8.12
CA LEU A 256 10.80 -18.64 9.45
C LEU A 256 9.49 -17.95 9.76
N TRP A 257 8.84 -18.35 10.85
CA TRP A 257 7.52 -17.88 11.22
C TRP A 257 7.62 -16.96 12.41
N LEU A 258 6.90 -15.85 12.35
CA LEU A 258 6.61 -14.97 13.46
C LEU A 258 5.09 -14.98 13.67
N ILE A 259 4.65 -15.42 14.85
CA ILE A 259 3.25 -15.65 15.18
C ILE A 259 2.80 -14.58 16.18
N THR A 260 1.71 -13.91 15.85
CA THR A 260 1.14 -12.78 16.61
C THR A 260 -0.38 -12.89 16.70
N HIS A 261 -1.01 -12.09 17.55
CA HIS A 261 -2.46 -11.98 17.58
C HIS A 261 -3.01 -11.53 16.22
N TYR A 262 -4.11 -12.12 15.79
CA TYR A 262 -4.83 -11.69 14.60
C TYR A 262 -5.83 -10.58 14.94
N HIS A 263 -5.90 -9.55 14.10
CA HIS A 263 -6.86 -8.47 14.22
C HIS A 263 -7.70 -8.38 12.94
N GLU A 264 -8.97 -8.75 13.07
CA GLU A 264 -9.91 -8.91 11.94
C GLU A 264 -10.20 -7.60 11.19
N MET A 265 -10.12 -6.45 11.87
CA MET A 265 -10.30 -5.14 11.24
C MET A 265 -9.10 -4.72 10.37
N GLY A 266 -8.04 -5.53 10.33
CA GLY A 266 -6.87 -5.31 9.50
C GLY A 266 -6.06 -4.08 9.92
N SER A 267 -5.36 -3.50 8.94
CA SER A 267 -4.57 -2.29 9.17
C SER A 267 -5.45 -1.06 9.27
N LEU A 268 -4.94 -0.02 9.96
CA LEU A 268 -5.59 1.29 10.01
C LEU A 268 -5.77 1.85 8.60
N TYR A 269 -4.82 1.60 7.69
CA TYR A 269 -4.97 1.96 6.29
C TYR A 269 -6.24 1.35 5.68
N ASP A 270 -6.45 0.04 5.82
CA ASP A 270 -7.60 -0.66 5.26
C ASP A 270 -8.90 -0.20 5.94
N TYR A 271 -8.88 -0.05 7.26
CA TYR A 271 -10.01 0.40 8.06
C TYR A 271 -10.51 1.78 7.65
N LEU A 272 -9.59 2.74 7.42
CA LEU A 272 -9.91 4.11 7.02
C LEU A 272 -10.44 4.21 5.59
N GLN A 273 -10.16 3.24 4.70
CA GLN A 273 -10.75 3.23 3.34
C GLN A 273 -12.26 2.98 3.39
N LEU A 274 -12.71 2.15 4.32
CA LEU A 274 -14.10 1.68 4.38
C LEU A 274 -14.93 2.42 5.42
N THR A 275 -14.28 3.05 6.40
CA THR A 275 -14.95 3.59 7.60
C THR A 275 -14.75 5.09 7.72
N THR A 276 -15.82 5.79 8.09
CA THR A 276 -15.78 7.17 8.58
C THR A 276 -15.87 7.18 10.10
N LEU A 277 -15.27 8.18 10.74
CA LEU A 277 -15.13 8.23 12.19
C LEU A 277 -15.97 9.35 12.79
N ASP A 278 -16.57 9.09 13.94
CA ASP A 278 -17.03 10.13 14.84
C ASP A 278 -15.86 10.65 15.71
N THR A 279 -16.11 11.70 16.49
CA THR A 279 -15.10 12.29 17.36
C THR A 279 -14.55 11.31 18.37
N VAL A 280 -15.40 10.46 18.96
CA VAL A 280 -14.99 9.49 19.98
C VAL A 280 -14.09 8.41 19.39
N SER A 281 -14.45 7.84 18.24
CA SER A 281 -13.65 6.80 17.58
C SER A 281 -12.33 7.37 17.06
N CYS A 282 -12.34 8.59 16.51
CA CYS A 282 -11.11 9.26 16.11
C CYS A 282 -10.15 9.42 17.30
N LEU A 283 -10.63 9.99 18.41
CA LEU A 283 -9.81 10.19 19.62
C LEU A 283 -9.30 8.87 20.18
N ARG A 284 -10.13 7.83 20.18
CA ARG A 284 -9.74 6.48 20.61
C ARG A 284 -8.60 5.92 19.77
N ILE A 285 -8.69 6.01 18.44
CA ILE A 285 -7.64 5.56 17.51
C ILE A 285 -6.35 6.33 17.79
N VAL A 286 -6.36 7.66 17.73
CA VAL A 286 -5.12 8.45 17.85
C VAL A 286 -4.47 8.34 19.23
N LEU A 287 -5.27 8.29 20.30
CA LEU A 287 -4.77 8.13 21.67
C LEU A 287 -4.10 6.77 21.85
N SER A 288 -4.73 5.71 21.34
CA SER A 288 -4.16 4.35 21.45
C SER A 288 -2.84 4.22 20.67
N ILE A 289 -2.72 4.83 19.48
CA ILE A 289 -1.46 4.86 18.73
C ILE A 289 -0.40 5.64 19.50
N ALA A 290 -0.75 6.83 20.01
CA ALA A 290 0.17 7.66 20.79
C ALA A 290 0.66 6.94 22.05
N SER A 291 -0.21 6.22 22.74
CA SER A 291 0.13 5.42 23.92
C SER A 291 1.12 4.31 23.59
N GLY A 292 0.88 3.55 22.51
CA GLY A 292 1.83 2.54 22.03
C GLY A 292 3.18 3.13 21.64
N LEU A 293 3.18 4.27 20.93
CA LEU A 293 4.42 4.92 20.50
C LEU A 293 5.22 5.47 21.68
N ALA A 294 4.53 6.08 22.67
CA ALA A 294 5.15 6.53 23.90
C ALA A 294 5.78 5.36 24.68
N HIS A 295 5.07 4.22 24.77
CA HIS A 295 5.61 3.01 25.41
C HIS A 295 6.88 2.51 24.71
N LEU A 296 6.94 2.53 23.38
CA LEU A 296 8.17 2.20 22.65
C LEU A 296 9.30 3.16 23.02
N HIS A 297 9.04 4.46 22.96
CA HIS A 297 10.04 5.52 23.12
C HIS A 297 10.59 5.66 24.55
N ILE A 298 9.82 5.29 25.56
CA ILE A 298 10.21 5.42 26.98
C ILE A 298 11.13 4.26 27.37
N GLU A 299 12.26 4.57 28.00
CA GLU A 299 13.09 3.58 28.69
C GLU A 299 12.48 3.27 30.06
N ILE A 300 12.40 1.98 30.40
CA ILE A 300 11.90 1.53 31.71
C ILE A 300 13.10 1.02 32.50
N PHE A 301 13.41 1.67 33.61
CA PHE A 301 14.51 1.28 34.50
C PHE A 301 14.11 0.14 35.43
N GLY A 302 15.06 -0.75 35.74
CA GLY A 302 14.86 -1.87 36.65
C GLY A 302 15.91 -2.96 36.42
N THR A 303 15.85 -4.04 37.22
CA THR A 303 16.73 -5.21 37.07
C THR A 303 16.56 -5.92 35.72
N GLN A 304 15.37 -5.82 35.14
CA GLN A 304 15.03 -6.26 33.78
C GLN A 304 14.34 -5.10 33.06
N GLY A 305 15.09 -4.02 32.84
CA GLY A 305 14.58 -2.81 32.20
C GLY A 305 14.23 -3.00 30.72
N LYS A 306 13.43 -2.08 30.17
CA LYS A 306 13.15 -1.99 28.73
C LYS A 306 14.00 -0.87 28.14
N PRO A 307 14.82 -1.11 27.11
CA PRO A 307 15.50 -0.04 26.39
C PRO A 307 14.47 0.90 25.74
N ALA A 308 14.86 2.13 25.43
CA ALA A 308 14.08 2.99 24.56
C ALA A 308 14.13 2.44 23.12
N ILE A 309 13.00 2.44 22.43
CA ILE A 309 12.85 1.86 21.09
C ILE A 309 12.27 2.89 20.14
N SER A 310 12.86 3.07 18.97
CA SER A 310 12.27 3.85 17.87
C SER A 310 11.86 2.91 16.74
N HIS A 311 10.68 3.15 16.14
CA HIS A 311 10.02 2.26 15.20
C HIS A 311 10.61 2.33 13.77
N ARG A 312 10.88 3.54 13.27
CA ARG A 312 11.50 3.87 11.96
C ARG A 312 10.72 3.52 10.69
N ASP A 313 9.60 2.80 10.78
CA ASP A 313 8.67 2.61 9.64
C ASP A 313 7.19 2.77 10.04
N LEU A 314 6.90 3.77 10.88
CA LEU A 314 5.54 4.03 11.35
C LEU A 314 4.68 4.54 10.19
N LYS A 315 3.54 3.90 9.96
CA LYS A 315 2.58 4.22 8.89
C LYS A 315 1.25 3.53 9.16
N SER A 316 0.16 3.99 8.52
CA SER A 316 -1.18 3.42 8.70
C SER A 316 -1.27 1.93 8.36
N LYS A 317 -0.41 1.40 7.47
CA LYS A 317 -0.32 -0.05 7.17
C LYS A 317 0.34 -0.90 8.26
N ASN A 318 1.14 -0.29 9.13
CA ASN A 318 1.84 -0.97 10.23
C ASN A 318 1.14 -0.72 11.59
N ILE A 319 -0.09 -0.24 11.56
CA ILE A 319 -0.94 -0.05 12.73
C ILE A 319 -2.17 -0.91 12.50
N LEU A 320 -2.56 -1.74 13.46
CA LEU A 320 -3.73 -2.61 13.35
C LEU A 320 -4.87 -2.07 14.20
N VAL A 321 -6.10 -2.25 13.74
CA VAL A 321 -7.31 -1.86 14.48
C VAL A 321 -7.86 -3.10 15.21
N LYS A 322 -8.11 -2.97 16.50
CA LYS A 322 -8.67 -4.04 17.34
C LYS A 322 -10.20 -4.00 17.31
N LYS A 323 -10.81 -5.11 17.73
CA LYS A 323 -12.27 -5.22 17.88
C LYS A 323 -12.90 -4.16 18.80
N ASN A 324 -12.16 -3.67 19.81
CA ASN A 324 -12.62 -2.64 20.74
C ASN A 324 -12.47 -1.19 20.21
N GLY A 325 -11.99 -1.02 18.97
CA GLY A 325 -11.79 0.28 18.32
C GLY A 325 -10.49 1.00 18.69
N GLN A 326 -9.65 0.42 19.55
CA GLN A 326 -8.28 0.91 19.75
C GLN A 326 -7.34 0.33 18.68
N CYS A 327 -6.12 0.85 18.63
CA CYS A 327 -5.06 0.37 17.75
C CYS A 327 -3.92 -0.31 18.51
N CYS A 328 -3.10 -1.06 17.77
CA CYS A 328 -1.78 -1.49 18.21
C CYS A 328 -0.75 -1.32 17.08
N ILE A 329 0.49 -1.01 17.43
CA ILE A 329 1.61 -0.85 16.49
C ILE A 329 2.22 -2.21 16.18
N ALA A 330 2.50 -2.48 14.92
CA ALA A 330 3.05 -3.73 14.40
C ALA A 330 4.30 -3.48 13.53
N ASP A 331 4.96 -4.56 13.12
CA ASP A 331 6.13 -4.55 12.21
C ASP A 331 7.35 -3.78 12.75
N LEU A 332 7.95 -4.33 13.81
CA LEU A 332 9.14 -3.79 14.46
C LEU A 332 10.45 -4.14 13.73
N GLY A 333 10.41 -4.72 12.53
CA GLY A 333 11.59 -5.25 11.83
C GLY A 333 12.67 -4.22 11.49
N LEU A 334 12.35 -2.92 11.55
CA LEU A 334 13.28 -1.81 11.33
C LEU A 334 13.62 -1.01 12.60
N ALA A 335 13.03 -1.38 13.74
CA ALA A 335 13.18 -0.64 14.97
C ALA A 335 14.62 -0.71 15.51
N VAL A 336 15.01 0.28 16.29
CA VAL A 336 16.34 0.43 16.90
C VAL A 336 16.19 0.64 18.40
N MET A 337 17.14 0.10 19.17
CA MET A 337 17.13 0.18 20.64
C MET A 337 18.25 1.09 21.15
N HIS A 338 17.98 1.75 22.27
CA HIS A 338 18.95 2.52 23.03
C HIS A 338 18.81 2.23 24.52
N SER A 339 19.94 2.00 25.17
CA SER A 339 20.02 1.82 26.63
C SER A 339 20.88 2.94 27.21
N GLN A 340 20.32 3.76 28.10
CA GLN A 340 21.07 4.83 28.76
C GLN A 340 22.21 4.28 29.62
N SER A 341 22.04 3.09 30.19
CA SER A 341 23.04 2.46 31.07
C SER A 341 24.34 2.10 30.36
N THR A 342 24.27 1.70 29.08
CA THR A 342 25.43 1.34 28.27
C THR A 342 25.80 2.41 27.25
N ASN A 343 24.94 3.42 27.08
CA ASN A 343 24.99 4.40 25.99
C ASN A 343 25.17 3.74 24.61
N GLN A 344 24.63 2.53 24.45
CA GLN A 344 24.72 1.78 23.20
C GLN A 344 23.46 2.00 22.38
N LEU A 345 23.68 2.27 21.11
CA LEU A 345 22.68 2.46 20.08
C LEU A 345 22.79 1.28 19.10
N ASP A 346 21.81 0.39 19.08
CA ASP A 346 21.78 -0.73 18.12
C ASP A 346 21.20 -0.29 16.77
N VAL A 347 21.92 0.61 16.12
CA VAL A 347 21.64 1.04 14.75
C VAL A 347 22.47 0.17 13.80
N GLY A 348 21.79 -0.69 13.04
CA GLY A 348 22.41 -1.36 11.91
C GLY A 348 22.93 -0.36 10.86
N ASN A 349 23.71 -0.83 9.88
CA ASN A 349 24.54 0.02 9.01
C ASN A 349 23.83 1.05 8.09
N ASN A 350 22.50 1.20 8.12
CA ASN A 350 21.78 2.12 7.22
C ASN A 350 20.73 2.98 7.97
N PRO A 351 20.93 4.31 8.06
CA PRO A 351 19.95 5.23 8.64
C PRO A 351 18.71 5.40 7.73
N ARG A 352 18.85 5.22 6.41
CA ARG A 352 17.82 5.45 5.40
C ARG A 352 16.98 4.20 5.12
N VAL A 353 16.13 3.84 6.08
CA VAL A 353 15.16 2.74 5.96
C VAL A 353 13.73 3.24 6.17
N GLY A 354 12.76 2.36 5.93
CA GLY A 354 11.34 2.69 6.05
C GLY A 354 10.69 3.12 4.73
N THR A 355 9.43 3.52 4.83
CA THR A 355 8.58 3.85 3.68
C THR A 355 8.78 5.29 3.27
N LYS A 356 9.28 5.53 2.04
CA LYS A 356 9.64 6.86 1.53
C LYS A 356 8.59 7.96 1.75
N ARG A 357 7.30 7.64 1.64
CA ARG A 357 6.19 8.59 1.84
C ARG A 357 6.10 9.14 3.28
N TYR A 358 6.57 8.37 4.27
CA TYR A 358 6.52 8.72 5.69
C TYR A 358 7.87 9.17 6.25
N MET A 359 8.92 9.23 5.42
CA MET A 359 10.25 9.67 5.86
C MET A 359 10.22 11.15 6.25
N ALA A 360 10.84 11.47 7.38
CA ALA A 360 11.08 12.83 7.82
C ALA A 360 12.09 13.54 6.88
N PRO A 361 12.07 14.88 6.79
CA PRO A 361 12.97 15.64 5.92
C PRO A 361 14.45 15.27 6.13
N GLU A 362 14.90 15.17 7.38
CA GLU A 362 16.26 14.83 7.78
C GLU A 362 16.70 13.41 7.36
N VAL A 363 15.73 12.52 7.09
CA VAL A 363 15.99 11.18 6.55
C VAL A 363 16.08 11.21 5.02
N LEU A 364 15.35 12.13 4.38
CA LEU A 364 15.31 12.26 2.92
C LEU A 364 16.55 12.98 2.38
N ASP A 365 17.00 14.03 3.07
CA ASP A 365 18.19 14.82 2.72
C ASP A 365 19.49 14.31 3.36
N GLU A 366 19.39 13.22 4.13
CA GLU A 366 20.52 12.51 4.76
C GLU A 366 21.25 13.35 5.83
N THR A 367 20.56 14.31 6.45
CA THR A 367 21.08 15.15 7.54
C THR A 367 20.79 14.65 8.95
N ILE A 368 20.08 13.52 9.09
CA ILE A 368 19.77 12.91 10.38
C ILE A 368 21.05 12.63 11.21
N GLN A 369 21.05 13.06 12.47
CA GLN A 369 22.11 12.73 13.43
C GLN A 369 21.95 11.27 13.87
N ALA A 370 22.60 10.37 13.14
CA ALA A 370 22.44 8.92 13.29
C ALA A 370 23.02 8.36 14.59
N ASP A 371 23.91 9.11 15.24
CA ASP A 371 24.52 8.85 16.55
C ASP A 371 23.63 9.30 17.72
N CYS A 372 22.62 10.13 17.46
CA CYS A 372 21.67 10.60 18.46
C CYS A 372 20.37 9.80 18.40
N PHE A 373 20.07 9.04 19.46
CA PHE A 373 18.83 8.25 19.51
C PHE A 373 17.55 9.10 19.41
N ASP A 374 17.57 10.31 19.97
CA ASP A 374 16.44 11.24 19.93
C ASP A 374 16.05 11.63 18.50
N SER A 375 16.99 11.62 17.55
CA SER A 375 16.71 11.83 16.12
C SER A 375 15.71 10.80 15.60
N TYR A 376 15.88 9.51 15.93
CA TYR A 376 14.97 8.47 15.48
C TYR A 376 13.58 8.59 16.12
N LYS A 377 13.50 8.98 17.41
CA LYS A 377 12.21 9.29 18.03
C LYS A 377 11.49 10.42 17.30
N ARG A 378 12.20 11.49 16.91
CA ARG A 378 11.60 12.61 16.14
C ARG A 378 11.12 12.18 14.75
N VAL A 379 11.84 11.28 14.08
CA VAL A 379 11.39 10.66 12.82
C VAL A 379 10.06 9.91 13.00
N ASP A 380 9.90 9.16 14.09
CA ASP A 380 8.61 8.50 14.38
C ASP A 380 7.49 9.51 14.63
N ILE A 381 7.76 10.61 15.32
CA ILE A 381 6.77 11.67 15.57
C ILE A 381 6.35 12.36 14.26
N TRP A 382 7.28 12.59 13.33
CA TRP A 382 6.95 13.07 11.98
C TRP A 382 5.98 12.12 11.27
N ALA A 383 6.31 10.82 11.25
CA ALA A 383 5.48 9.81 10.63
C ALA A 383 4.11 9.69 11.32
N PHE A 384 4.07 9.81 12.65
CA PHE A 384 2.82 9.84 13.41
C PHE A 384 1.95 11.05 13.03
N GLY A 385 2.55 12.23 12.79
CA GLY A 385 1.83 13.40 12.29
C GLY A 385 1.10 13.15 10.96
N LEU A 386 1.71 12.38 10.05
CA LEU A 386 1.05 11.97 8.81
C LEU A 386 -0.11 11.00 9.06
N VAL A 387 0.04 10.06 10.00
CA VAL A 387 -1.03 9.15 10.41
C VAL A 387 -2.19 9.91 11.05
N LEU A 388 -1.91 10.91 11.91
CA LEU A 388 -2.93 11.78 12.49
C LEU A 388 -3.74 12.49 11.39
N TRP A 389 -3.07 12.99 10.35
CA TRP A 389 -3.73 13.58 9.20
C TRP A 389 -4.62 12.57 8.44
N GLU A 390 -4.16 11.33 8.23
CA GLU A 390 -4.96 10.28 7.60
C GLU A 390 -6.25 10.00 8.39
N VAL A 391 -6.15 9.88 9.72
CA VAL A 391 -7.29 9.61 10.60
C VAL A 391 -8.26 10.80 10.62
N ALA A 392 -7.75 12.02 10.80
CA ALA A 392 -8.57 13.23 10.88
C ALA A 392 -9.40 13.47 9.61
N ARG A 393 -8.88 13.12 8.43
CA ARG A 393 -9.62 13.23 7.15
C ARG A 393 -10.82 12.31 7.03
N ARG A 394 -10.93 11.29 7.89
CA ARG A 394 -12.08 10.37 7.90
C ARG A 394 -13.13 10.78 8.93
N MET A 395 -12.90 11.84 9.69
CA MET A 395 -13.90 12.36 10.62
C MET A 395 -15.07 13.00 9.89
N VAL A 396 -16.28 12.69 10.32
CA VAL A 396 -17.49 13.41 9.92
C VAL A 396 -17.73 14.52 10.94
N SER A 397 -17.59 15.77 10.51
CA SER A 397 -17.93 16.95 11.30
C SER A 397 -19.34 17.40 10.92
N ASN A 398 -20.32 17.06 11.77
CA ASN A 398 -21.73 17.45 11.66
C ASN A 398 -22.43 17.04 10.34
N GLY A 399 -23.00 15.84 10.32
CA GLY A 399 -24.13 15.45 9.46
C GLY A 399 -23.88 15.47 7.97
#